data_AF-A0A0W0VKF5-F1
#
_entry.id   AF-A0A0W0VKF5-F1
#
_cell.length_a   1.000
_cell.length_b   1.000
_cell.length_c   1.000
_cell.angle_alpha   90.00
_cell.angle_beta   90.00
_cell.angle_gamma   90.00
#
_symmetry.space_group_name_H-M   'P 1'
#
loop_
_entity.id
_entity.type
_entity.pdbx_description
1 polymer ?
#
loop_
_entity_poly.entity_id
_entity_poly.type
_entity_poly.pdbx_seq_one_letter_code
_entity_poly.pdbx_strand_id
1 'polypeptide(L)'
;MPTKAQQQFRNRDGQDSRKFAVWYHVIDAERMVWSIYRSLPEEKKKEFLEPYVFIDGLTAPFDDVMAWCKALLLKSGKRYFPFILKPEKGGAHYMVGILRRERDSQVSLFLFNPVGYPDKEAKEQAQKRLQLPSPIWVGGMRLILSPHQIQSENKDGGTLVSCGPLGIEFIGYALNNPDKLADLDEDFALPGTLLAYRDYSDSEYHDHLDALRLKHDNLLGTISDEDLPVIEKFYAATNSYIIDKALEFQRKAKLALIAESDDFNDISETFSDQDEENPSDEQSEKSFSGEQTDEDIDEQINHEDDKPLLGKKNALEIITKSEDVRQESTKLLNDFTSPDADDTTILQANPPKGIAAVQKEIQRLRNKTGFFSASAHRKADDIEDALKKAKLASTDVRLNEDVRAALRDPRIFSFCGLWTAKALANIDRSIREEYEMMKQGF
;
A
#
# COMPACT_ATOMS: atom_id res chain seq x y z
N MET A 1 21.41 24.98 11.27
CA MET A 1 20.04 24.69 11.77
C MET A 1 19.62 23.34 11.21
N PRO A 2 18.80 22.54 11.91
CA PRO A 2 18.31 21.26 11.38
C PRO A 2 17.42 21.48 10.14
N THR A 3 17.55 20.63 9.13
CA THR A 3 16.72 20.64 7.91
C THR A 3 15.27 20.23 8.24
N LYS A 4 14.29 20.52 7.38
CA LYS A 4 12.91 20.03 7.57
C LYS A 4 12.85 18.51 7.66
N ALA A 5 13.70 17.79 6.92
CA ALA A 5 13.79 16.34 7.01
C ALA A 5 14.18 15.87 8.41
N GLN A 6 15.21 16.48 9.02
CA GLN A 6 15.60 16.19 10.41
C GLN A 6 14.53 16.60 11.41
N GLN A 7 13.95 17.80 11.28
CA GLN A 7 12.91 18.27 12.20
C GLN A 7 11.71 17.34 12.21
N GLN A 8 11.27 16.88 11.03
CA GLN A 8 10.20 15.91 10.93
C GLN A 8 10.60 14.57 11.55
N PHE A 9 11.78 14.04 11.25
CA PHE A 9 12.25 12.78 11.86
C PHE A 9 12.29 12.83 13.40
N ARG A 10 12.70 13.97 13.97
CA ARG A 10 12.80 14.18 15.42
C ARG A 10 11.48 14.44 16.13
N ASN A 11 10.39 14.70 15.40
CA ASN A 11 9.10 15.06 15.97
C ASN A 11 7.92 14.58 15.11
N ARG A 12 8.06 13.43 14.44
CA ARG A 12 6.99 12.91 13.59
C ARG A 12 5.91 12.35 14.49
N ASP A 13 4.68 12.78 14.26
CA ASP A 13 3.52 12.36 15.05
C ASP A 13 3.68 12.60 16.57
N GLY A 14 4.50 13.60 16.94
CA GLY A 14 4.84 13.92 18.33
C GLY A 14 5.87 12.98 18.96
N GLN A 15 6.55 12.16 18.17
CA GLN A 15 7.57 11.21 18.62
C GLN A 15 8.93 11.47 17.98
N ASP A 16 10.00 11.24 18.74
CA ASP A 16 11.37 11.37 18.26
C ASP A 16 11.86 10.04 17.69
N SER A 17 11.96 9.94 16.36
CA SER A 17 12.36 8.70 15.67
C SER A 17 13.80 8.29 15.95
N ARG A 18 14.60 9.12 16.64
CA ARG A 18 15.91 8.74 17.15
C ARG A 18 15.82 7.79 18.35
N LYS A 19 14.69 7.75 19.03
CA LYS A 19 14.46 6.85 20.17
C LYS A 19 14.19 5.43 19.67
N PHE A 20 14.82 4.46 20.32
CA PHE A 20 14.66 3.04 20.01
C PHE A 20 13.21 2.59 19.79
N ALA A 21 12.30 2.98 20.70
CA ALA A 21 10.90 2.54 20.72
C ALA A 21 10.02 3.08 19.60
N VAL A 22 10.54 3.94 18.71
CA VAL A 22 9.76 4.62 17.67
C VAL A 22 10.01 3.96 16.32
N TRP A 23 8.92 3.61 15.61
CA TRP A 23 9.02 3.10 14.24
C TRP A 23 9.44 4.18 13.25
N TYR A 24 10.20 3.79 12.25
CA TYR A 24 10.45 4.67 11.11
C TYR A 24 9.19 4.85 10.29
N HIS A 25 8.93 6.09 9.89
CA HIS A 25 7.88 6.39 8.94
C HIS A 25 8.39 6.19 7.51
N VAL A 26 7.48 5.85 6.59
CA VAL A 26 7.82 5.54 5.19
C VAL A 26 8.54 6.69 4.49
N ILE A 27 8.08 7.93 4.71
CA ILE A 27 8.71 9.15 4.19
C ILE A 27 10.16 9.31 4.67
N ASP A 28 10.47 8.90 5.91
CA ASP A 28 11.85 9.02 6.42
C ASP A 28 12.75 7.98 5.76
N ALA A 29 12.23 6.76 5.55
CA ALA A 29 12.91 5.72 4.77
C ALA A 29 13.13 6.16 3.30
N GLU A 30 12.13 6.72 2.63
CA GLU A 30 12.22 7.25 1.26
C GLU A 30 13.37 8.25 1.12
N ARG A 31 13.47 9.19 2.08
CA ARG A 31 14.51 10.23 2.10
C ARG A 31 15.90 9.66 2.34
N MET A 32 16.03 8.72 3.29
CA MET A 32 17.31 8.07 3.56
C MET A 32 17.78 7.26 2.35
N VAL A 33 16.91 6.43 1.76
CA VAL A 33 17.21 5.63 0.57
C VAL A 33 17.58 6.52 -0.61
N TRP A 34 16.84 7.60 -0.84
CA TRP A 34 17.16 8.58 -1.89
C TRP A 34 18.53 9.22 -1.66
N SER A 35 18.83 9.65 -0.44
CA SER A 35 20.10 10.29 -0.10
C SER A 35 21.28 9.34 -0.30
N ILE A 36 21.14 8.08 0.14
CA ILE A 36 22.13 7.02 -0.09
C ILE A 36 22.35 6.83 -1.59
N TYR A 37 21.27 6.62 -2.36
CA TYR A 37 21.36 6.42 -3.81
C TYR A 37 21.98 7.60 -4.54
N ARG A 38 21.59 8.83 -4.18
CA ARG A 38 22.09 10.04 -4.84
C ARG A 38 23.59 10.22 -4.64
N SER A 39 24.10 9.82 -3.48
CA SER A 39 25.53 9.86 -3.15
C SER A 39 26.39 8.83 -3.89
N LEU A 40 25.78 7.84 -4.55
CA LEU A 40 26.53 6.83 -5.30
C LEU A 40 27.26 7.44 -6.51
N PRO A 41 28.46 6.93 -6.86
CA PRO A 41 29.07 7.22 -8.15
C PRO A 41 28.15 6.82 -9.31
N GLU A 42 28.14 7.61 -10.39
CA GLU A 42 27.31 7.35 -11.57
C GLU A 42 27.56 5.96 -12.19
N GLU A 43 28.79 5.46 -12.10
CA GLU A 43 29.16 4.11 -12.55
C GLU A 43 28.37 3.02 -11.82
N LYS A 44 28.15 3.18 -10.51
CA LYS A 44 27.34 2.23 -9.73
C LYS A 44 25.86 2.39 -10.05
N LYS A 45 25.36 3.62 -10.20
CA LYS A 45 23.95 3.89 -10.55
C LYS A 45 23.52 3.27 -11.89
N LYS A 46 24.47 3.02 -12.80
CA LYS A 46 24.18 2.34 -14.08
C LYS A 46 23.62 0.93 -13.89
N GLU A 47 24.01 0.23 -12.84
CA GLU A 47 23.55 -1.14 -12.53
C GLU A 47 22.12 -1.19 -11.95
N PHE A 48 21.67 -0.10 -11.32
CA PHE A 48 20.44 -0.05 -10.56
C PHE A 48 19.31 0.64 -11.33
N LEU A 49 18.12 0.06 -11.25
CA LEU A 49 16.90 0.85 -11.27
C LEU A 49 16.83 1.63 -9.97
N GLU A 50 16.29 2.85 -10.03
CA GLU A 50 16.12 3.72 -8.87
C GLU A 50 15.49 2.94 -7.70
N PRO A 51 16.14 2.89 -6.52
CA PRO A 51 15.62 2.12 -5.42
C PRO A 51 14.29 2.68 -4.94
N TYR A 52 13.39 1.80 -4.53
CA TYR A 52 12.01 2.16 -4.26
C TYR A 52 11.60 1.86 -2.82
N VAL A 53 10.90 2.78 -2.17
CA VAL A 53 10.26 2.49 -0.88
C VAL A 53 8.77 2.44 -1.13
N PHE A 54 8.16 1.30 -0.85
CA PHE A 54 6.74 1.10 -1.07
C PHE A 54 5.93 1.96 -0.12
N ILE A 55 5.08 2.76 -0.75
CA ILE A 55 3.86 3.35 -0.22
C ILE A 55 2.98 2.36 0.54
N ASP A 56 2.53 2.77 1.73
CA ASP A 56 1.62 1.99 2.55
C ASP A 56 0.20 1.94 1.95
N GLY A 57 -0.45 0.78 1.98
CA GLY A 57 -1.88 0.64 1.62
C GLY A 57 -2.16 0.14 0.20
N LEU A 58 -1.17 -0.38 -0.51
CA LEU A 58 -1.40 -1.19 -1.70
C LEU A 58 -2.28 -2.39 -1.33
N THR A 59 -3.36 -2.59 -2.08
CA THR A 59 -4.34 -3.66 -1.81
C THR A 59 -4.14 -4.90 -2.66
N ALA A 60 -3.14 -4.90 -3.54
CA ALA A 60 -2.85 -6.02 -4.41
C ALA A 60 -2.05 -7.10 -3.66
N PRO A 61 -2.22 -8.38 -4.01
CA PRO A 61 -1.40 -9.46 -3.46
C PRO A 61 0.09 -9.20 -3.69
N PHE A 62 0.92 -9.60 -2.72
CA PHE A 62 2.37 -9.40 -2.81
C PHE A 62 2.97 -10.06 -4.07
N ASP A 63 2.46 -11.24 -4.46
CA ASP A 63 2.85 -11.95 -5.68
C ASP A 63 2.67 -11.09 -6.95
N ASP A 64 1.50 -10.48 -7.11
CA ASP A 64 1.20 -9.58 -8.24
C ASP A 64 2.08 -8.33 -8.23
N VAL A 65 2.26 -7.71 -7.05
CA VAL A 65 3.11 -6.51 -6.91
C VAL A 65 4.54 -6.82 -7.33
N MET A 66 5.06 -7.99 -6.94
CA MET A 66 6.40 -8.43 -7.34
C MET A 66 6.48 -8.75 -8.85
N ALA A 67 5.42 -9.31 -9.46
CA ALA A 67 5.36 -9.50 -10.91
C ALA A 67 5.43 -8.16 -11.67
N TRP A 68 4.78 -7.11 -11.16
CA TRP A 68 4.88 -5.76 -11.74
C TRP A 68 6.28 -5.18 -11.60
N CYS A 69 6.93 -5.37 -10.45
CA CYS A 69 8.30 -4.92 -10.22
C CYS A 69 9.30 -5.66 -11.12
N LYS A 70 9.10 -6.97 -11.35
CA LYS A 70 9.85 -7.76 -12.33
C LYS A 70 9.71 -7.16 -13.73
N ALA A 71 8.49 -6.84 -14.16
CA ALA A 71 8.24 -6.23 -15.47
C ALA A 71 8.92 -4.85 -15.60
N LEU A 72 8.89 -4.04 -14.54
CA LEU A 72 9.55 -2.74 -14.49
C LEU A 72 11.07 -2.88 -14.63
N LEU A 73 11.69 -3.79 -13.88
CA LEU A 73 13.13 -4.08 -13.97
C LEU A 73 13.51 -4.52 -15.39
N LEU A 74 12.78 -5.49 -15.96
CA LEU A 74 13.05 -5.98 -17.32
C LEU A 74 12.97 -4.85 -18.37
N LYS A 75 11.98 -3.96 -18.26
CA LYS A 75 11.83 -2.81 -19.16
C LYS A 75 12.95 -1.77 -19.01
N SER A 76 13.48 -1.60 -17.81
CA SER A 76 14.51 -0.60 -17.52
C SER A 76 15.89 -0.91 -18.12
N GLY A 77 16.14 -2.18 -18.47
CA GLY A 77 17.46 -2.65 -18.91
C GLY A 77 18.51 -2.71 -17.78
N LYS A 78 18.12 -2.39 -16.54
CA LYS A 78 18.98 -2.42 -15.36
C LYS A 78 19.17 -3.84 -14.85
N ARG A 79 20.18 -4.03 -13.99
CA ARG A 79 20.51 -5.34 -13.42
C ARG A 79 19.82 -5.58 -12.09
N TYR A 80 19.70 -4.54 -11.27
CA TYR A 80 19.13 -4.66 -9.92
C TYR A 80 18.01 -3.67 -9.69
N PHE A 81 16.98 -4.08 -8.94
CA PHE A 81 15.96 -3.19 -8.42
C PHE A 81 15.80 -3.40 -6.91
N PRO A 82 16.51 -2.61 -6.08
CA PRO A 82 16.40 -2.64 -4.63
C PRO A 82 15.13 -1.93 -4.16
N PHE A 83 14.46 -2.46 -3.14
CA PHE A 83 13.31 -1.80 -2.55
C PHE A 83 13.11 -2.14 -1.07
N ILE A 84 12.36 -1.29 -0.38
CA ILE A 84 11.88 -1.49 0.99
C ILE A 84 10.36 -1.56 0.97
N LEU A 85 9.75 -2.51 1.66
CA LEU A 85 8.29 -2.59 1.79
C LEU A 85 7.81 -2.97 3.18
N LYS A 86 6.51 -2.71 3.42
CA LYS A 86 5.71 -3.29 4.49
C LYS A 86 4.66 -4.20 3.85
N PRO A 87 4.86 -5.52 3.85
CA PRO A 87 3.94 -6.43 3.16
C PRO A 87 2.57 -6.51 3.85
N GLU A 88 2.52 -6.21 5.14
CA GLU A 88 1.30 -6.25 5.91
C GLU A 88 0.53 -4.94 5.83
N LYS A 89 -0.76 -5.04 5.51
CA LYS A 89 -1.66 -3.89 5.50
C LYS A 89 -1.75 -3.30 6.91
N GLY A 90 -1.12 -2.14 7.11
CA GLY A 90 -1.04 -1.48 8.42
C GLY A 90 -0.02 -2.09 9.38
N GLY A 91 0.81 -3.03 8.91
CA GLY A 91 1.94 -3.52 9.68
C GLY A 91 3.06 -2.49 9.74
N ALA A 92 3.80 -2.49 10.84
CA ALA A 92 4.96 -1.63 11.02
C ALA A 92 6.27 -2.25 10.51
N HIS A 93 6.25 -3.54 10.18
CA HIS A 93 7.45 -4.33 9.93
C HIS A 93 7.98 -4.15 8.50
N TYR A 94 9.19 -3.60 8.39
CA TYR A 94 9.88 -3.42 7.12
C TYR A 94 10.62 -4.69 6.68
N MET A 95 10.57 -4.97 5.39
CA MET A 95 11.41 -5.94 4.69
C MET A 95 12.13 -5.25 3.53
N VAL A 96 13.28 -5.78 3.14
CA VAL A 96 14.06 -5.28 2.02
C VAL A 96 14.13 -6.34 0.94
N GLY A 97 13.80 -5.98 -0.29
CA GLY A 97 13.93 -6.86 -1.44
C GLY A 97 14.94 -6.33 -2.46
N ILE A 98 15.56 -7.24 -3.19
CA ILE A 98 16.41 -6.93 -4.34
C ILE A 98 16.00 -7.86 -5.46
N LEU A 99 15.38 -7.31 -6.50
CA LEU A 99 15.22 -8.03 -7.75
C LEU A 99 16.55 -8.01 -8.50
N ARG A 100 16.98 -9.18 -8.96
CA ARG A 100 18.22 -9.35 -9.73
C ARG A 100 17.88 -9.95 -11.09
N ARG A 101 18.32 -9.29 -12.15
CA ARG A 101 18.33 -9.86 -13.50
C ARG A 101 19.54 -10.79 -13.63
N GLU A 102 19.26 -12.04 -13.94
CA GLU A 102 20.23 -13.10 -14.16
C GLU A 102 20.80 -13.05 -15.59
N ARG A 103 21.88 -13.81 -15.84
CA ARG A 103 22.57 -13.84 -17.15
C ARG A 103 21.68 -14.36 -18.29
N ASP A 104 20.77 -15.27 -17.98
CA ASP A 104 19.78 -15.85 -18.89
C ASP A 104 18.51 -14.99 -19.05
N SER A 105 18.54 -13.73 -18.57
CA SER A 105 17.40 -12.82 -18.50
C SER A 105 16.24 -13.27 -17.60
N GLN A 106 16.41 -14.35 -16.81
CA GLN A 106 15.52 -14.62 -15.70
C GLN A 106 15.68 -13.55 -14.61
N VAL A 107 14.72 -13.49 -13.70
CA VAL A 107 14.75 -12.58 -12.56
C VAL A 107 14.58 -13.41 -11.29
N SER A 108 15.40 -13.12 -10.29
CA SER A 108 15.24 -13.64 -8.93
C SER A 108 14.92 -12.50 -7.97
N LEU A 109 14.22 -12.82 -6.88
CA LEU A 109 13.99 -11.92 -5.75
C LEU A 109 14.75 -12.44 -4.54
N PHE A 110 15.69 -11.65 -4.03
CA PHE A 110 16.23 -11.84 -2.69
C PHE A 110 15.43 -10.99 -1.69
N LEU A 111 14.93 -11.60 -0.62
CA LEU A 111 14.17 -10.92 0.43
C LEU A 111 14.92 -11.01 1.76
N PHE A 112 15.42 -9.87 2.21
CA PHE A 112 15.98 -9.67 3.54
C PHE A 112 14.88 -9.22 4.51
N ASN A 113 14.62 -10.05 5.51
CA ASN A 113 13.80 -9.72 6.65
C ASN A 113 14.70 -9.79 7.89
N PRO A 114 14.85 -8.72 8.70
CA PRO A 114 15.76 -8.77 9.86
C PRO A 114 15.41 -9.84 10.90
N VAL A 115 14.16 -10.31 10.98
CA VAL A 115 13.81 -11.46 11.84
C VAL A 115 14.22 -12.81 11.27
N GLY A 116 14.66 -12.86 10.02
CA GLY A 116 15.25 -14.04 9.38
C GLY A 116 14.26 -15.13 8.98
N TYR A 117 14.76 -16.07 8.18
CA TYR A 117 14.09 -17.32 7.77
C TYR A 117 15.04 -18.52 7.89
N PRO A 118 15.54 -18.84 9.10
CA PRO A 118 16.66 -19.75 9.31
C PRO A 118 16.34 -21.21 8.96
N ASP A 119 15.07 -21.59 8.97
CA ASP A 119 14.62 -22.97 8.79
C ASP A 119 13.38 -23.07 7.90
N LYS A 120 12.94 -24.31 7.64
CA LYS A 120 11.79 -24.60 6.80
C LYS A 120 10.49 -24.02 7.38
N GLU A 121 10.32 -24.05 8.70
CA GLU A 121 9.11 -23.57 9.35
C GLU A 121 8.97 -22.05 9.15
N ALA A 122 10.04 -21.29 9.38
CA ALA A 122 10.06 -19.85 9.14
C ALA A 122 9.77 -19.52 7.66
N LYS A 123 10.27 -20.30 6.71
CA LYS A 123 9.97 -20.14 5.27
C LYS A 123 8.50 -20.45 4.95
N GLU A 124 7.91 -21.48 5.55
CA GLU A 124 6.49 -21.81 5.39
C GLU A 124 5.58 -20.74 6.04
N GLN A 125 5.99 -20.17 7.18
CA GLN A 125 5.31 -19.03 7.78
C GLN A 125 5.38 -17.79 6.88
N ALA A 126 6.54 -17.54 6.25
CA ALA A 126 6.71 -16.48 5.27
C ALA A 126 5.75 -16.66 4.08
N GLN A 127 5.67 -17.88 3.54
CA GLN A 127 4.75 -18.22 2.47
C GLN A 127 3.30 -17.87 2.84
N LYS A 128 2.84 -18.28 4.04
CA LYS A 128 1.48 -17.98 4.52
C LYS A 128 1.26 -16.48 4.72
N ARG A 129 2.20 -15.80 5.39
CA ARG A 129 2.11 -14.36 5.72
C ARG A 129 2.08 -13.48 4.48
N LEU A 130 2.91 -13.81 3.49
CA LEU A 130 3.01 -13.09 2.22
C LEU A 130 2.02 -13.61 1.15
N GLN A 131 1.22 -14.64 1.48
CA GLN A 131 0.26 -15.28 0.57
C GLN A 131 0.91 -15.75 -0.74
N LEU A 132 2.09 -16.36 -0.62
CA LEU A 132 2.89 -16.82 -1.76
C LEU A 132 2.40 -18.18 -2.28
N PRO A 133 2.55 -18.44 -3.59
CA PRO A 133 2.21 -19.74 -4.17
C PRO A 133 3.11 -20.87 -3.64
N SER A 134 4.36 -20.56 -3.28
CA SER A 134 5.31 -21.52 -2.70
C SER A 134 6.39 -20.78 -1.88
N PRO A 135 7.20 -21.47 -1.05
CA PRO A 135 8.27 -20.82 -0.29
C PRO A 135 9.48 -20.40 -1.14
N ILE A 136 9.50 -20.77 -2.43
CA ILE A 136 10.64 -20.54 -3.36
C ILE A 136 10.23 -19.80 -4.64
N TRP A 137 8.97 -19.37 -4.76
CA TRP A 137 8.45 -18.67 -5.94
C TRP A 137 7.59 -17.47 -5.56
N VAL A 138 7.74 -16.39 -6.30
CA VAL A 138 6.95 -15.15 -6.18
C VAL A 138 6.89 -14.42 -7.53
N GLY A 139 5.73 -13.93 -7.95
CA GLY A 139 5.56 -13.16 -9.20
C GLY A 139 6.14 -13.85 -10.44
N GLY A 140 6.06 -15.19 -10.47
CA GLY A 140 6.67 -16.03 -11.52
C GLY A 140 8.20 -15.97 -11.55
N MET A 141 8.85 -15.86 -10.39
CA MET A 141 10.29 -15.68 -10.25
C MET A 141 10.83 -16.41 -9.01
N ARG A 142 12.10 -16.83 -9.03
CA ARG A 142 12.71 -17.54 -7.90
C ARG A 142 12.81 -16.61 -6.70
N LEU A 143 12.32 -17.06 -5.55
CA LEU A 143 12.42 -16.36 -4.26
C LEU A 143 13.55 -16.95 -3.43
N ILE A 144 14.43 -16.08 -2.94
CA ILE A 144 15.50 -16.40 -2.01
C ILE A 144 15.21 -15.64 -0.72
N LEU A 145 14.98 -16.37 0.36
CA LEU A 145 14.70 -15.82 1.69
C LEU A 145 15.97 -15.81 2.52
N SER A 146 16.38 -14.64 3.02
CA SER A 146 17.58 -14.52 3.87
C SER A 146 17.42 -15.35 5.16
N PRO A 147 18.36 -16.27 5.47
CA PRO A 147 18.27 -17.08 6.69
C PRO A 147 18.61 -16.30 7.96
N HIS A 148 19.25 -15.14 7.83
CA HIS A 148 19.82 -14.42 8.96
C HIS A 148 18.78 -13.74 9.84
N GLN A 149 18.72 -14.18 11.09
CA GLN A 149 17.96 -13.54 12.15
C GLN A 149 18.87 -12.62 12.95
N ILE A 150 18.72 -11.31 12.74
CA ILE A 150 19.48 -10.27 13.47
C ILE A 150 18.59 -9.39 14.35
N GLN A 151 17.27 -9.58 14.26
CA GLN A 151 16.23 -8.93 15.06
C GLN A 151 15.36 -10.00 15.73
N SER A 152 14.85 -9.73 16.93
CA SER A 152 13.84 -10.56 17.58
C SER A 152 12.88 -9.71 18.41
N GLU A 153 11.71 -10.26 18.74
CA GLU A 153 10.76 -9.59 19.63
C GLU A 153 11.39 -9.28 20.99
N ASN A 154 12.18 -10.20 21.54
CA ASN A 154 12.87 -10.01 22.81
C ASN A 154 13.84 -8.81 22.77
N LYS A 155 14.72 -8.77 21.76
CA LYS A 155 15.67 -7.65 21.60
C LYS A 155 14.98 -6.32 21.35
N ASP A 156 13.79 -6.32 20.73
CA ASP A 156 13.04 -5.11 20.42
C ASP A 156 11.96 -4.74 21.47
N GLY A 157 11.86 -5.46 22.59
CA GLY A 157 10.83 -5.22 23.60
C GLY A 157 9.40 -5.49 23.10
N GLY A 158 9.23 -6.37 22.11
CA GLY A 158 7.96 -6.89 21.60
C GLY A 158 7.45 -6.28 20.30
N THR A 159 7.88 -5.08 19.90
CA THR A 159 7.25 -4.32 18.79
C THR A 159 8.06 -4.27 17.49
N LEU A 160 9.17 -5.00 17.42
CA LEU A 160 10.03 -5.11 16.21
C LEU A 160 10.40 -3.74 15.58
N VAL A 161 10.71 -2.75 16.43
CA VAL A 161 10.99 -1.36 16.05
C VAL A 161 12.24 -1.12 15.21
N SER A 162 13.19 -2.05 15.20
CA SER A 162 14.49 -1.92 14.53
C SER A 162 14.50 -2.32 13.05
N CYS A 163 13.40 -2.89 12.53
CA CYS A 163 13.32 -3.37 11.15
C CYS A 163 13.62 -2.26 10.11
N GLY A 164 13.17 -1.03 10.37
CA GLY A 164 13.43 0.14 9.53
C GLY A 164 14.93 0.49 9.48
N PRO A 165 15.57 0.83 10.62
CA PRO A 165 17.01 1.10 10.67
C PRO A 165 17.87 0.00 10.03
N LEU A 166 17.62 -1.27 10.37
CA LEU A 166 18.39 -2.40 9.82
C LEU A 166 18.17 -2.57 8.31
N GLY A 167 16.95 -2.35 7.83
CA GLY A 167 16.64 -2.38 6.41
C GLY A 167 17.35 -1.28 5.61
N ILE A 168 17.43 -0.06 6.16
CA ILE A 168 18.17 1.05 5.55
C ILE A 168 19.66 0.74 5.44
N GLU A 169 20.28 0.15 6.47
CA GLU A 169 21.68 -0.27 6.41
C GLU A 169 21.90 -1.39 5.38
N PHE A 170 20.98 -2.34 5.25
CA PHE A 170 21.08 -3.38 4.23
C PHE A 170 20.96 -2.82 2.81
N ILE A 171 20.02 -1.89 2.56
CA ILE A 171 19.96 -1.16 1.28
C ILE A 171 21.25 -0.39 1.02
N GLY A 172 21.77 0.31 2.05
CA GLY A 172 23.04 1.03 1.96
C GLY A 172 24.20 0.13 1.57
N TYR A 173 24.30 -1.05 2.17
CA TYR A 173 25.28 -2.06 1.78
C TYR A 173 25.09 -2.51 0.32
N ALA A 174 23.87 -2.88 -0.06
CA ALA A 174 23.57 -3.41 -1.38
C ALA A 174 23.92 -2.42 -2.50
N LEU A 175 23.50 -1.17 -2.33
CA LEU A 175 23.79 -0.08 -3.27
C LEU A 175 25.30 0.20 -3.41
N ASN A 176 26.06 0.03 -2.34
CA ASN A 176 27.51 0.25 -2.34
C ASN A 176 28.32 -0.95 -2.84
N ASN A 177 27.73 -2.14 -2.93
CA ASN A 177 28.44 -3.38 -3.27
C ASN A 177 27.68 -4.18 -4.36
N PRO A 178 27.45 -3.61 -5.56
CA PRO A 178 26.69 -4.27 -6.63
C PRO A 178 27.28 -5.62 -7.06
N ASP A 179 28.60 -5.76 -7.00
CA ASP A 179 29.33 -7.00 -7.27
C ASP A 179 28.90 -8.13 -6.34
N LYS A 180 28.67 -7.82 -5.05
CA LYS A 180 28.22 -8.79 -4.04
C LYS A 180 26.77 -9.23 -4.24
N LEU A 181 25.98 -8.46 -4.99
CA LEU A 181 24.59 -8.82 -5.29
C LEU A 181 24.47 -9.94 -6.32
N ALA A 182 25.52 -10.18 -7.10
CA ALA A 182 25.58 -11.34 -7.99
C ALA A 182 25.53 -12.68 -7.22
N ASP A 183 25.99 -12.68 -5.98
CA ASP A 183 26.09 -13.85 -5.11
C ASP A 183 25.00 -13.89 -4.02
N LEU A 184 23.91 -13.11 -4.18
CA LEU A 184 22.73 -13.23 -3.33
C LEU A 184 22.01 -14.54 -3.64
N ASP A 185 22.32 -15.58 -2.87
CA ASP A 185 21.67 -16.88 -2.88
C ASP A 185 21.36 -17.34 -1.44
N GLU A 186 21.12 -18.64 -1.26
CA GLU A 186 20.78 -19.22 0.04
C GLU A 186 21.97 -19.26 1.01
N ASP A 187 23.20 -19.20 0.48
CA ASP A 187 24.46 -19.24 1.22
C ASP A 187 25.08 -17.84 1.39
N PHE A 188 24.38 -16.80 0.93
CA PHE A 188 24.82 -15.41 1.07
C PHE A 188 25.22 -15.12 2.53
N ALA A 189 26.36 -14.46 2.73
CA ALA A 189 26.77 -13.99 4.03
C ALA A 189 26.40 -12.52 4.21
N LEU A 190 25.66 -12.21 5.29
CA LEU A 190 25.45 -10.81 5.67
C LEU A 190 26.78 -10.07 5.89
N PRO A 191 26.82 -8.75 5.63
CA PRO A 191 27.95 -7.91 6.05
C PRO A 191 28.20 -8.08 7.54
N GLY A 192 29.47 -8.18 7.94
CA GLY A 192 29.84 -8.40 9.35
C GLY A 192 29.22 -7.39 10.31
N THR A 193 29.05 -6.13 9.87
CA THR A 193 28.39 -5.07 10.65
C THR A 193 26.91 -5.35 10.92
N LEU A 194 26.19 -5.95 9.97
CA LEU A 194 24.79 -6.36 10.16
C LEU A 194 24.70 -7.67 10.92
N LEU A 195 25.57 -8.63 10.62
CA LEU A 195 25.58 -9.94 11.28
C LEU A 195 25.86 -9.83 12.78
N ALA A 196 26.68 -8.86 13.20
CA ALA A 196 27.01 -8.63 14.61
C ALA A 196 25.79 -8.37 15.50
N TYR A 197 24.69 -7.81 14.97
CA TYR A 197 23.45 -7.59 15.73
C TYR A 197 22.83 -8.89 16.26
N ARG A 198 23.09 -10.03 15.61
CA ARG A 198 22.67 -11.35 16.11
C ARG A 198 23.34 -11.66 17.45
N ASP A 199 24.63 -11.34 17.57
CA ASP A 199 25.48 -11.82 18.66
C ASP A 199 25.58 -10.81 19.82
N TYR A 200 25.13 -9.56 19.62
CA TYR A 200 25.03 -8.55 20.69
C TYR A 200 24.06 -8.97 21.81
N SER A 201 24.44 -8.65 23.05
CA SER A 201 23.50 -8.61 24.18
C SER A 201 22.39 -7.59 23.93
N ASP A 202 21.28 -7.68 24.68
CA ASP A 202 20.15 -6.76 24.51
C ASP A 202 20.57 -5.29 24.70
N SER A 203 21.44 -4.99 25.68
CA SER A 203 21.95 -3.63 25.92
C SER A 203 22.79 -3.14 24.75
N GLU A 204 23.76 -3.95 24.29
CA GLU A 204 24.61 -3.58 23.15
C GLU A 204 23.77 -3.39 21.88
N TYR A 205 22.77 -4.23 21.66
CA TYR A 205 21.86 -4.14 20.54
C TYR A 205 21.09 -2.80 20.54
N HIS A 206 20.58 -2.36 21.70
CA HIS A 206 19.90 -1.07 21.86
C HIS A 206 20.87 0.09 21.62
N ASP A 207 22.05 0.07 22.24
CA ASP A 207 23.07 1.11 22.09
C ASP A 207 23.51 1.28 20.64
N HIS A 208 23.75 0.16 19.94
CA HIS A 208 24.11 0.16 18.53
C HIS A 208 22.96 0.63 17.63
N LEU A 209 21.70 0.36 17.98
CA LEU A 209 20.55 0.88 17.23
C LEU A 209 20.31 2.36 17.47
N ASP A 210 20.50 2.86 18.68
CA ASP A 210 20.43 4.30 18.96
C ASP A 210 21.55 5.06 18.22
N ALA A 211 22.77 4.52 18.20
CA ALA A 211 23.87 5.06 17.39
C ALA A 211 23.54 5.06 15.89
N LEU A 212 22.93 3.98 15.40
CA LEU A 212 22.50 3.89 14.00
C LEU A 212 21.39 4.90 13.68
N ARG A 213 20.41 5.08 14.57
CA ARG A 213 19.35 6.08 14.40
C ARG A 213 19.91 7.50 14.39
N LEU A 214 20.94 7.79 15.18
CA LEU A 214 21.64 9.07 15.13
C LEU A 214 22.39 9.27 13.80
N LYS A 215 23.02 8.22 13.25
CA LYS A 215 23.62 8.25 11.92
C LYS A 215 22.58 8.57 10.84
N HIS A 216 21.38 7.99 10.93
CA HIS A 216 20.28 8.29 10.02
C HIS A 216 19.73 9.71 10.17
N ASP A 217 19.61 10.24 11.40
CA ASP A 217 19.29 11.66 11.62
C ASP A 217 20.32 12.59 10.97
N ASN A 218 21.61 12.26 11.07
CA ASN A 218 22.68 13.02 10.41
C ASN A 218 22.58 12.94 8.88
N LEU A 219 22.25 11.77 8.32
CA LEU A 219 22.00 11.59 6.88
C LEU A 219 20.83 12.46 6.41
N LEU A 220 19.72 12.51 7.15
CA LEU A 220 18.61 13.42 6.83
C LEU A 220 19.02 14.90 6.91
N GLY A 221 20.06 15.23 7.67
CA GLY A 221 20.65 16.57 7.73
C GLY A 221 21.37 17.00 6.48
N THR A 222 21.71 16.07 5.57
CA THR A 222 22.33 16.38 4.29
C THR A 222 21.31 16.70 3.19
N ILE A 223 20.02 16.52 3.45
CA ILE A 223 18.93 16.78 2.50
C ILE A 223 18.45 18.21 2.70
N SER A 224 18.62 19.06 1.68
CA SER A 224 18.16 20.45 1.78
C SER A 224 16.63 20.52 1.71
N ASP A 225 16.06 21.64 2.15
CA ASP A 225 14.60 21.82 2.09
C ASP A 225 14.09 21.88 0.64
N GLU A 226 14.93 22.33 -0.30
CA GLU A 226 14.69 22.38 -1.74
C GLU A 226 14.73 20.99 -2.41
N ASP A 227 15.40 20.02 -1.78
CA ASP A 227 15.43 18.65 -2.29
C ASP A 227 14.13 17.88 -2.02
N LEU A 228 13.31 18.31 -1.05
CA LEU A 228 12.09 17.56 -0.67
C LEU A 228 11.13 17.34 -1.86
N PRO A 229 10.79 18.36 -2.69
CA PRO A 229 9.97 18.15 -3.88
C PRO A 229 10.69 17.33 -4.97
N VAL A 230 12.02 17.28 -4.98
CA VAL A 230 12.79 16.45 -5.91
C VAL A 230 12.67 14.98 -5.53
N ILE A 231 12.69 14.66 -4.24
CA ILE A 231 12.47 13.31 -3.72
C ILE A 231 11.08 12.81 -4.09
N GLU A 232 10.05 13.64 -3.94
CA GLU A 232 8.68 13.28 -4.34
C GLU A 232 8.59 12.95 -5.84
N LYS A 233 9.25 13.75 -6.69
CA LYS A 233 9.32 13.51 -8.14
C LYS A 233 10.12 12.25 -8.50
N PHE A 234 11.17 11.95 -7.75
CA PHE A 234 11.99 10.75 -7.94
C PHE A 234 11.14 9.48 -7.84
N TYR A 235 10.25 9.40 -6.84
CA TYR A 235 9.36 8.23 -6.67
C TYR A 235 8.13 8.25 -7.57
N ALA A 236 7.80 9.39 -8.20
CA ALA A 236 6.52 9.58 -8.90
C ALA A 236 6.30 8.58 -10.05
N ALA A 237 7.31 8.32 -10.88
CA ALA A 237 7.15 7.42 -12.02
C ALA A 237 6.84 5.97 -11.60
N THR A 238 7.58 5.45 -10.61
CA THR A 238 7.35 4.11 -10.06
C THR A 238 6.01 4.06 -9.31
N ASN A 239 5.66 5.10 -8.55
CA ASN A 239 4.35 5.21 -7.90
C ASN A 239 3.21 5.12 -8.91
N SER A 240 3.24 5.93 -9.98
CA SER A 240 2.22 5.90 -11.03
C SER A 240 2.10 4.51 -11.64
N TYR A 241 3.22 3.89 -12.00
CA TYR A 241 3.21 2.55 -12.58
C TYR A 241 2.55 1.50 -11.67
N ILE A 242 2.94 1.46 -10.39
CA ILE A 242 2.42 0.47 -9.44
C ILE A 242 0.94 0.73 -9.13
N ILE A 243 0.54 2.00 -8.98
CA ILE A 243 -0.87 2.39 -8.75
C ILE A 243 -1.73 2.00 -9.96
N ASP A 244 -1.29 2.30 -11.18
CA ASP A 244 -2.04 1.97 -12.39
C ASP A 244 -2.26 0.46 -12.52
N LYS A 245 -1.23 -0.34 -12.20
CA LYS A 245 -1.33 -1.80 -12.15
C LYS A 245 -2.28 -2.29 -11.08
N ALA A 246 -2.26 -1.69 -9.89
CA ALA A 246 -3.21 -2.00 -8.83
C ALA A 246 -4.66 -1.69 -9.24
N LEU A 247 -4.90 -0.59 -9.94
CA LEU A 247 -6.23 -0.23 -10.44
C LEU A 247 -6.70 -1.17 -11.56
N GLU A 248 -5.80 -1.56 -12.46
CA GLU A 248 -6.06 -2.57 -13.50
C GLU A 248 -6.47 -3.90 -12.86
N PHE A 249 -5.74 -4.36 -11.85
CA PHE A 249 -6.04 -5.57 -11.11
C PHE A 249 -7.42 -5.52 -10.44
N GLN A 250 -7.72 -4.43 -9.70
CA GLN A 250 -9.02 -4.26 -9.05
C GLN A 250 -10.18 -4.27 -10.05
N ARG A 251 -9.99 -3.66 -11.23
CA ARG A 251 -11.01 -3.65 -12.29
C ARG A 251 -11.26 -5.06 -12.83
N LYS A 252 -10.20 -5.82 -13.11
CA LYS A 252 -10.30 -7.22 -13.58
C LYS A 252 -10.99 -8.10 -12.53
N ALA A 253 -10.62 -7.97 -11.27
CA ALA A 253 -11.26 -8.70 -10.17
C ALA A 253 -12.75 -8.37 -10.04
N LYS A 254 -13.13 -7.08 -10.18
CA LYS A 254 -14.54 -6.68 -10.18
C LYS A 254 -15.33 -7.26 -11.35
N LEU A 255 -14.75 -7.25 -12.55
CA LEU A 255 -15.42 -7.81 -13.74
C LEU A 255 -15.59 -9.33 -13.64
N ALA A 256 -14.60 -10.04 -13.09
CA ALA A 256 -14.70 -11.47 -12.84
C ALA A 256 -15.84 -11.80 -11.86
N LEU A 257 -16.01 -11.00 -10.80
CA LEU A 257 -17.12 -11.17 -9.85
C LEU A 257 -18.50 -10.95 -10.48
N ILE A 258 -18.63 -10.00 -11.40
CA ILE A 258 -19.90 -9.76 -12.13
C ILE A 258 -20.20 -10.93 -13.07
N ALA A 259 -19.18 -11.41 -13.79
CA ALA A 259 -19.35 -12.57 -14.68
C ALA A 259 -19.71 -13.86 -13.93
N GLU A 260 -19.20 -14.05 -12.71
CA GLU A 260 -19.56 -15.18 -11.85
C GLU A 260 -20.95 -15.03 -11.19
N SER A 261 -21.50 -13.80 -11.07
CA SER A 261 -22.84 -13.57 -10.50
C SER A 261 -23.99 -13.67 -11.51
N ASP A 262 -23.69 -13.51 -12.80
CA ASP A 262 -24.69 -13.60 -13.88
C ASP A 262 -25.01 -15.05 -14.30
N ASP A 263 -24.45 -16.06 -13.60
CA ASP A 263 -24.79 -17.48 -13.78
C ASP A 263 -25.99 -17.92 -12.89
N PHE A 264 -26.71 -16.96 -12.29
CA PHE A 264 -28.09 -17.18 -11.82
C PHE A 264 -29.07 -16.85 -12.96
N ASN A 265 -29.35 -17.86 -13.79
CA ASN A 265 -30.54 -17.90 -14.65
C ASN A 265 -31.80 -17.63 -13.81
N ASP A 266 -32.60 -16.60 -14.19
CA ASP A 266 -33.98 -16.77 -14.69
C ASP A 266 -34.80 -15.46 -14.58
N ILE A 267 -34.68 -14.60 -15.60
CA ILE A 267 -35.85 -13.90 -16.17
C ILE A 267 -35.71 -14.03 -17.70
N SER A 268 -35.92 -15.26 -18.15
CA SER A 268 -36.38 -15.55 -19.50
C SER A 268 -37.91 -15.36 -19.51
N GLU A 269 -38.39 -14.11 -19.51
CA GLU A 269 -39.77 -13.82 -19.91
C GLU A 269 -39.79 -12.72 -20.98
N THR A 270 -39.94 -13.19 -22.21
CA THR A 270 -40.75 -12.61 -23.29
C THR A 270 -40.50 -11.16 -23.68
N PHE A 271 -39.70 -10.97 -24.73
CA PHE A 271 -40.11 -10.09 -25.82
C PHE A 271 -40.08 -10.88 -27.13
N SER A 272 -41.27 -11.31 -27.51
CA SER A 272 -41.60 -11.93 -28.80
C SER A 272 -41.46 -10.92 -29.94
N ASP A 273 -40.82 -11.37 -31.01
CA ASP A 273 -41.14 -11.15 -32.43
C ASP A 273 -42.06 -9.97 -32.78
N GLN A 274 -41.52 -9.01 -33.53
CA GLN A 274 -42.15 -8.51 -34.76
C GLN A 274 -41.07 -8.18 -35.82
N ASP A 275 -41.08 -9.03 -36.84
CA ASP A 275 -40.78 -8.87 -38.27
C ASP A 275 -40.26 -7.51 -38.78
N GLU A 276 -39.24 -7.54 -39.65
CA GLU A 276 -39.40 -7.15 -41.07
C GLU A 276 -38.15 -7.49 -41.91
N GLU A 277 -38.34 -8.45 -42.81
CA GLU A 277 -37.90 -8.58 -44.21
C GLU A 277 -36.46 -8.18 -44.68
N ASN A 278 -35.75 -9.23 -45.13
CA ASN A 278 -34.76 -9.40 -46.21
C ASN A 278 -34.96 -8.52 -47.49
N PRO A 279 -34.12 -8.57 -48.56
CA PRO A 279 -32.81 -9.23 -48.78
C PRO A 279 -31.79 -8.38 -49.59
N SER A 280 -30.53 -8.83 -49.74
CA SER A 280 -29.92 -9.13 -51.07
C SER A 280 -28.42 -9.46 -51.00
N ASP A 281 -28.15 -10.62 -51.59
CA ASP A 281 -26.93 -11.19 -52.15
C ASP A 281 -25.80 -10.24 -52.58
N GLU A 282 -24.54 -10.64 -52.36
CA GLU A 282 -23.69 -11.03 -53.50
C GLU A 282 -22.44 -11.81 -53.06
N GLN A 283 -22.19 -12.85 -53.84
CA GLN A 283 -21.12 -13.84 -53.73
C GLN A 283 -19.78 -13.26 -54.23
N SER A 284 -18.65 -13.71 -53.67
CA SER A 284 -17.52 -14.06 -54.52
C SER A 284 -16.60 -15.09 -53.85
N GLU A 285 -16.54 -16.25 -54.49
CA GLU A 285 -15.55 -17.30 -54.31
C GLU A 285 -14.14 -16.77 -54.60
N LYS A 286 -13.13 -17.25 -53.86
CA LYS A 286 -11.88 -17.67 -54.50
C LYS A 286 -11.12 -18.69 -53.68
N SER A 287 -10.95 -19.82 -54.34
CA SER A 287 -10.09 -20.96 -54.08
C SER A 287 -8.62 -20.59 -53.90
N PHE A 288 -7.93 -21.27 -52.99
CA PHE A 288 -6.53 -21.61 -53.18
C PHE A 288 -6.19 -22.96 -52.54
N SER A 289 -5.82 -23.88 -53.41
CA SER A 289 -5.34 -25.24 -53.16
C SER A 289 -3.84 -25.24 -52.87
N GLY A 290 -3.37 -26.13 -51.99
CA GLY A 290 -1.96 -26.45 -51.84
C GLY A 290 -1.69 -27.51 -50.78
N GLU A 291 -1.68 -28.77 -51.22
CA GLU A 291 -1.27 -30.01 -50.54
C GLU A 291 0.07 -29.90 -49.78
N GLN A 292 0.08 -30.34 -48.52
CA GLN A 292 0.66 -31.59 -47.99
C GLN A 292 2.20 -31.70 -47.99
N THR A 293 2.77 -31.96 -46.81
CA THR A 293 3.46 -33.23 -46.56
C THR A 293 3.55 -33.49 -45.06
N ASP A 294 3.21 -34.73 -44.72
CA ASP A 294 3.22 -35.36 -43.41
C ASP A 294 4.65 -35.59 -42.92
N GLU A 295 4.87 -35.50 -41.60
CA GLU A 295 5.77 -36.42 -40.88
C GLU A 295 5.19 -36.72 -39.49
N ASP A 296 4.81 -37.99 -39.34
CA ASP A 296 4.34 -38.67 -38.14
C ASP A 296 5.38 -38.68 -37.02
N ILE A 297 5.01 -38.32 -35.79
CA ILE A 297 5.55 -38.96 -34.57
C ILE A 297 4.42 -39.12 -33.55
N ASP A 298 4.02 -40.37 -33.40
CA ASP A 298 3.23 -40.96 -32.32
C ASP A 298 4.02 -40.91 -31.00
N GLU A 299 3.41 -40.45 -29.91
CA GLU A 299 3.55 -41.10 -28.60
C GLU A 299 2.47 -40.63 -27.62
N GLN A 300 1.49 -41.50 -27.43
CA GLN A 300 0.48 -41.46 -26.37
C GLN A 300 1.12 -41.72 -25.01
N ILE A 301 0.92 -40.83 -24.03
CA ILE A 301 0.78 -41.22 -22.62
C ILE A 301 -0.31 -40.36 -21.98
N ASN A 302 -1.49 -40.97 -21.81
CA ASN A 302 -2.51 -40.54 -20.87
C ASN A 302 -2.06 -40.89 -19.44
N HIS A 303 -2.20 -39.95 -18.51
CA HIS A 303 -2.86 -40.22 -17.22
C HIS A 303 -3.23 -38.91 -16.53
N GLU A 304 -4.54 -38.65 -16.48
CA GLU A 304 -5.21 -37.77 -15.52
C GLU A 304 -5.05 -38.35 -14.10
N ASP A 305 -4.78 -37.51 -13.10
CA ASP A 305 -5.82 -37.05 -12.16
C ASP A 305 -5.23 -36.33 -10.92
N ASP A 306 -6.08 -35.47 -10.35
CA ASP A 306 -6.06 -34.91 -8.99
C ASP A 306 -5.04 -33.79 -8.63
N LYS A 307 -5.42 -32.56 -8.97
CA LYS A 307 -5.04 -31.36 -8.20
C LYS A 307 -6.25 -30.85 -7.40
N PRO A 308 -6.16 -30.75 -6.06
CA PRO A 308 -7.27 -30.23 -5.26
C PRO A 308 -7.37 -28.70 -5.38
N LEU A 309 -8.52 -28.23 -5.83
CA LEU A 309 -8.99 -26.85 -5.70
C LEU A 309 -9.31 -26.54 -4.22
N LEU A 310 -8.28 -26.29 -3.40
CA LEU A 310 -8.45 -25.68 -2.09
C LEU A 310 -8.00 -24.21 -2.15
N GLY A 311 -8.94 -23.27 -2.02
CA GLY A 311 -8.56 -21.88 -1.75
C GLY A 311 -9.59 -20.77 -1.94
N LYS A 312 -10.77 -20.99 -2.55
CA LYS A 312 -11.71 -19.87 -2.83
C LYS A 312 -12.79 -19.62 -1.76
N LYS A 313 -12.98 -20.51 -0.77
CA LYS A 313 -14.07 -20.39 0.22
C LYS A 313 -13.86 -19.33 1.31
N ASN A 314 -12.63 -18.89 1.59
CA ASN A 314 -12.36 -17.93 2.68
C ASN A 314 -12.75 -16.47 2.35
N ALA A 315 -12.93 -16.11 1.08
CA ALA A 315 -13.38 -14.77 0.70
C ALA A 315 -14.90 -14.58 0.88
N LEU A 316 -15.67 -15.68 0.84
CA LEU A 316 -17.14 -15.67 0.89
C LEU A 316 -17.69 -15.40 2.30
N GLU A 317 -16.97 -15.80 3.36
CA GLU A 317 -17.46 -15.76 4.75
C GLU A 317 -17.28 -14.40 5.45
N ILE A 318 -16.43 -13.51 4.91
CA ILE A 318 -16.12 -12.20 5.49
C ILE A 318 -17.13 -11.13 5.06
N ILE A 319 -17.84 -11.34 3.95
CA ILE A 319 -18.75 -10.34 3.34
C ILE A 319 -20.20 -10.55 3.82
N THR A 320 -20.60 -11.77 4.17
CA THR A 320 -21.99 -12.11 4.53
C THR A 320 -22.35 -11.81 5.99
N LYS A 321 -21.40 -11.60 6.89
CA LYS A 321 -21.67 -11.34 8.33
C LYS A 321 -21.96 -9.87 8.68
N SER A 322 -22.01 -8.95 7.70
CA SER A 322 -22.21 -7.51 7.95
C SER A 322 -23.63 -6.96 7.76
N GLU A 323 -24.61 -7.79 7.40
CA GLU A 323 -25.96 -7.29 7.08
C GLU A 323 -27.04 -7.55 8.15
N ASP A 324 -26.79 -8.39 9.17
CA ASP A 324 -27.85 -8.87 10.08
C ASP A 324 -27.91 -8.26 11.50
N VAL A 325 -27.23 -7.15 11.79
CA VAL A 325 -27.30 -6.48 13.12
C VAL A 325 -27.72 -5.03 12.99
N ARG A 326 -28.90 -4.77 12.41
CA ARG A 326 -29.39 -3.42 12.12
C ARG A 326 -30.79 -3.08 12.65
N GLN A 327 -31.35 -3.89 13.54
CA GLN A 327 -32.69 -3.63 14.11
C GLN A 327 -32.76 -3.82 15.63
N GLU A 328 -31.97 -3.13 16.46
CA GLU A 328 -32.33 -3.05 17.90
C GLU A 328 -31.65 -1.97 18.77
N SER A 329 -31.40 -0.74 18.27
CA SER A 329 -30.78 0.29 19.13
C SER A 329 -31.26 1.74 18.93
N THR A 330 -32.47 1.94 18.40
CA THR A 330 -33.12 3.28 18.28
C THR A 330 -34.16 3.57 19.36
N LYS A 331 -34.09 2.89 20.50
CA LYS A 331 -34.84 3.25 21.71
C LYS A 331 -33.87 3.37 22.87
N LEU A 332 -33.88 4.53 23.53
CA LEU A 332 -33.13 4.95 24.72
C LEU A 332 -32.06 6.00 24.43
N LEU A 333 -32.49 7.27 24.38
CA LEU A 333 -31.82 8.43 24.97
C LEU A 333 -32.61 9.70 24.61
N ASN A 334 -33.85 9.76 25.11
CA ASN A 334 -34.55 11.03 25.35
C ASN A 334 -34.84 11.06 26.84
N ASP A 335 -33.99 11.78 27.57
CA ASP A 335 -34.31 12.53 28.78
C ASP A 335 -32.98 12.99 29.39
N PHE A 336 -32.73 14.31 29.37
CA PHE A 336 -32.56 15.11 30.59
C PHE A 336 -32.10 16.55 30.28
N THR A 337 -32.73 17.46 31.03
CA THR A 337 -32.31 18.82 31.45
C THR A 337 -32.28 20.00 30.48
N SER A 338 -33.25 20.92 30.67
CA SER A 338 -32.99 22.39 30.77
C SER A 338 -32.38 22.70 32.16
N PRO A 339 -31.63 23.81 32.38
CA PRO A 339 -32.27 25.11 32.61
C PRO A 339 -31.50 26.38 32.17
N ASP A 340 -32.29 27.45 32.03
CA ASP A 340 -32.06 28.89 32.27
C ASP A 340 -31.06 29.79 31.51
N ALA A 341 -31.64 30.92 31.07
CA ALA A 341 -31.12 32.28 30.84
C ALA A 341 -30.06 32.52 29.75
N ASP A 342 -30.39 33.29 28.72
CA ASP A 342 -30.17 34.74 28.72
C ASP A 342 -30.77 35.40 27.48
N ASP A 343 -31.39 36.57 27.66
CA ASP A 343 -32.04 37.35 26.61
C ASP A 343 -30.98 38.12 25.81
N THR A 344 -30.43 37.48 24.78
CA THR A 344 -29.76 38.17 23.69
C THR A 344 -30.51 37.87 22.40
N THR A 345 -31.08 38.93 21.81
CA THR A 345 -31.65 38.92 20.47
C THR A 345 -30.51 38.70 19.46
N ILE A 346 -30.01 37.48 19.38
CA ILE A 346 -29.12 37.03 18.32
C ILE A 346 -29.98 37.00 17.06
N LEU A 347 -29.71 37.91 16.13
CA LEU A 347 -30.13 37.77 14.73
C LEU A 347 -29.89 36.32 14.35
N GLN A 348 -30.97 35.55 14.12
CA GLN A 348 -30.90 34.14 13.72
C GLN A 348 -30.17 34.08 12.38
N ALA A 349 -28.84 34.07 12.44
CA ALA A 349 -27.99 33.78 11.33
C ALA A 349 -28.34 32.35 10.94
N ASN A 350 -28.82 32.18 9.72
CA ASN A 350 -29.08 30.85 9.19
C ASN A 350 -27.85 29.98 9.49
N PRO A 351 -28.05 28.77 10.05
CA PRO A 351 -26.94 27.91 10.39
C PRO A 351 -26.06 27.71 9.14
N PRO A 352 -24.72 27.72 9.30
CA PRO A 352 -23.81 27.50 8.18
C PRO A 352 -24.18 26.26 7.38
N LYS A 353 -24.09 26.36 6.05
CA LYS A 353 -24.36 25.24 5.16
C LYS A 353 -23.35 24.12 5.36
N GLY A 354 -23.76 22.90 5.01
CA GLY A 354 -22.86 21.75 4.93
C GLY A 354 -22.51 21.06 6.25
N ILE A 355 -23.02 21.52 7.40
CA ILE A 355 -22.77 20.91 8.72
C ILE A 355 -23.16 19.43 8.74
N ALA A 356 -24.34 19.08 8.22
CA ALA A 356 -24.83 17.70 8.20
C ALA A 356 -23.93 16.75 7.39
N ALA A 357 -23.35 17.22 6.28
CA ALA A 357 -22.43 16.43 5.47
C ALA A 357 -21.13 16.12 6.21
N VAL A 358 -20.56 17.11 6.91
CA VAL A 358 -19.35 16.93 7.73
C VAL A 358 -19.64 16.01 8.93
N GLN A 359 -20.76 16.21 9.63
CA GLN A 359 -21.17 15.33 10.74
C GLN A 359 -21.39 13.88 10.31
N LYS A 360 -22.00 13.66 9.14
CA LYS A 360 -22.15 12.32 8.56
C LYS A 360 -20.79 11.65 8.32
N GLU A 361 -19.80 12.40 7.85
CA GLU A 361 -18.45 11.88 7.63
C GLU A 361 -17.71 11.60 8.96
N ILE A 362 -17.86 12.46 9.98
CA ILE A 362 -17.38 12.20 11.35
C ILE A 362 -17.97 10.90 11.87
N GLN A 363 -19.30 10.72 11.77
CA GLN A 363 -19.96 9.50 12.24
C GLN A 363 -19.50 8.27 11.46
N ARG A 364 -19.31 8.39 10.14
CA ARG A 364 -18.77 7.31 9.30
C ARG A 364 -17.36 6.90 9.73
N LEU A 365 -16.55 7.84 10.21
CA LEU A 365 -15.21 7.57 10.74
C LEU A 365 -15.27 6.96 12.14
N ARG A 366 -16.14 7.47 13.03
CA ARG A 366 -16.37 6.90 14.38
C ARG A 366 -16.92 5.48 14.36
N ASN A 367 -17.79 5.18 13.40
CA ASN A 367 -18.37 3.85 13.24
C ASN A 367 -17.40 2.83 12.63
N LYS A 368 -16.16 3.22 12.28
CA LYS A 368 -15.17 2.23 11.82
C LYS A 368 -14.69 1.37 12.98
N THR A 369 -14.84 0.07 12.82
CA THR A 369 -14.29 -0.97 13.70
C THR A 369 -13.07 -1.65 13.07
N GLY A 370 -12.30 -2.40 13.86
CA GLY A 370 -11.11 -3.15 13.41
C GLY A 370 -9.78 -2.41 13.60
N PHE A 371 -8.70 -2.99 13.07
CA PHE A 371 -7.30 -2.59 13.33
C PHE A 371 -6.96 -1.10 13.02
N PHE A 372 -7.78 -0.42 12.21
CA PHE A 372 -7.61 1.00 11.84
C PHE A 372 -8.59 1.94 12.54
N SER A 373 -9.34 1.49 13.55
CA SER A 373 -10.34 2.30 14.25
C SER A 373 -9.70 3.50 14.96
N ALA A 374 -8.59 3.30 15.66
CA ALA A 374 -7.90 4.37 16.40
C ALA A 374 -7.49 5.55 15.51
N SER A 375 -6.90 5.28 14.34
CA SER A 375 -6.54 6.33 13.36
C SER A 375 -7.78 6.99 12.75
N ALA A 376 -8.87 6.23 12.52
CA ALA A 376 -10.13 6.79 12.02
C ALA A 376 -10.82 7.68 13.07
N HIS A 377 -10.77 7.30 14.35
CA HIS A 377 -11.31 8.07 15.47
C HIS A 377 -10.54 9.36 15.67
N ARG A 378 -9.21 9.30 15.71
CA ARG A 378 -8.35 10.49 15.79
C ARG A 378 -8.68 11.51 14.69
N LYS A 379 -8.76 11.04 13.44
CA LYS A 379 -9.16 11.89 12.32
C LYS A 379 -10.59 12.45 12.47
N ALA A 380 -11.51 11.67 13.03
CA ALA A 380 -12.87 12.15 13.30
C ALA A 380 -12.85 13.30 14.32
N ASP A 381 -12.00 13.21 15.34
CA ASP A 381 -11.83 14.24 16.36
C ASP A 381 -11.19 15.51 15.76
N ASP A 382 -10.16 15.37 14.91
CA ASP A 382 -9.54 16.50 14.19
C ASP A 382 -10.57 17.24 13.29
N ILE A 383 -11.41 16.50 12.56
CA ILE A 383 -12.49 17.08 11.75
C ILE A 383 -13.56 17.73 12.64
N GLU A 384 -13.91 17.11 13.77
CA GLU A 384 -14.88 17.65 14.72
C GLU A 384 -14.42 18.98 15.34
N ASP A 385 -13.15 19.07 15.70
CA ASP A 385 -12.56 20.30 16.24
C ASP A 385 -12.44 21.42 15.21
N ALA A 386 -12.08 21.08 13.96
CA ALA A 386 -12.13 22.03 12.85
C ALA A 386 -13.57 22.51 12.58
N LEU A 387 -14.55 21.60 12.63
CA LEU A 387 -15.97 21.92 12.44
C LEU A 387 -16.50 22.86 13.53
N LYS A 388 -16.13 22.66 14.81
CA LYS A 388 -16.51 23.55 15.92
C LYS A 388 -16.09 25.00 15.66
N LYS A 389 -14.87 25.20 15.15
CA LYS A 389 -14.35 26.53 14.78
C LYS A 389 -15.06 27.11 13.56
N ALA A 390 -15.27 26.29 12.53
CA ALA A 390 -15.87 26.73 11.27
C ALA A 390 -17.34 27.18 11.42
N LYS A 391 -18.09 26.61 12.37
CA LYS A 391 -19.49 27.02 12.67
C LYS A 391 -19.65 28.50 13.01
N LEU A 392 -18.61 29.13 13.54
CA LEU A 392 -18.65 30.53 13.95
C LEU A 392 -18.06 31.47 12.88
N ALA A 393 -17.33 30.93 11.90
CA ALA A 393 -16.46 31.70 11.02
C ALA A 393 -16.76 31.53 9.52
N SER A 394 -17.59 30.56 9.12
CA SER A 394 -17.86 30.26 7.71
C SER A 394 -19.36 30.21 7.40
N THR A 395 -19.75 30.66 6.22
CA THR A 395 -21.12 30.50 5.68
C THR A 395 -21.38 29.09 5.17
N ASP A 396 -20.34 28.37 4.73
CA ASP A 396 -20.37 26.95 4.39
C ASP A 396 -19.13 26.27 5.01
N VAL A 397 -19.37 25.34 5.94
CA VAL A 397 -18.26 24.69 6.66
C VAL A 397 -17.47 23.74 5.75
N ARG A 398 -18.03 23.29 4.62
CA ARG A 398 -17.34 22.38 3.68
C ARG A 398 -16.25 23.09 2.87
N LEU A 399 -16.33 24.41 2.78
CA LEU A 399 -15.36 25.27 2.09
C LEU A 399 -14.32 25.87 3.04
N ASN A 400 -14.53 25.75 4.35
CA ASN A 400 -13.59 26.26 5.36
C ASN A 400 -12.23 25.54 5.25
N GLU A 401 -11.14 26.31 5.27
CA GLU A 401 -9.78 25.79 5.03
C GLU A 401 -9.34 24.77 6.08
N ASP A 402 -9.62 25.01 7.36
CA ASP A 402 -9.25 24.09 8.45
C ASP A 402 -10.02 22.78 8.36
N VAL A 403 -11.33 22.85 8.07
CA VAL A 403 -12.16 21.66 7.85
C VAL A 403 -11.65 20.88 6.63
N ARG A 404 -11.32 21.56 5.53
CA ARG A 404 -10.74 20.90 4.34
C ARG A 404 -9.36 20.33 4.62
N ALA A 405 -8.53 20.99 5.42
CA ALA A 405 -7.22 20.50 5.82
C ALA A 405 -7.35 19.21 6.65
N ALA A 406 -8.22 19.18 7.67
CA ALA A 406 -8.49 17.98 8.45
C ALA A 406 -9.11 16.85 7.59
N LEU A 407 -9.98 17.18 6.63
CA LEU A 407 -10.53 16.20 5.69
C LEU A 407 -9.48 15.65 4.72
N ARG A 408 -8.54 16.50 4.28
CA ARG A 408 -7.39 16.13 3.43
C ARG A 408 -6.37 15.29 4.16
N ASP A 409 -6.22 15.50 5.46
CA ASP A 409 -5.18 14.88 6.26
C ASP A 409 -5.22 13.37 6.04
N PRO A 410 -4.23 12.79 5.37
CA PRO A 410 -4.22 11.36 5.18
C PRO A 410 -4.31 10.67 6.53
N ARG A 411 -5.07 9.56 6.62
CA ARG A 411 -4.87 8.66 7.78
C ARG A 411 -3.37 8.38 7.86
N ILE A 412 -2.80 8.27 9.06
CA ILE A 412 -1.52 7.57 9.27
C ILE A 412 -1.62 6.32 8.35
N PHE A 413 -0.78 6.24 7.32
CA PHE A 413 -0.89 5.33 6.15
C PHE A 413 -1.73 5.73 4.91
N SER A 414 -1.80 7.01 4.53
CA SER A 414 -2.39 7.42 3.24
C SER A 414 -1.43 8.32 2.46
N PHE A 415 -0.69 7.70 1.55
CA PHE A 415 -0.06 8.24 0.34
C PHE A 415 0.12 9.75 0.13
N CYS A 416 1.35 10.10 -0.24
CA CYS A 416 1.85 11.38 -0.76
C CYS A 416 0.94 12.03 -1.83
N GLY A 417 0.02 12.91 -1.41
CA GLY A 417 -0.50 14.06 -2.17
C GLY A 417 -1.28 13.81 -3.48
N LEU A 418 -1.29 12.60 -4.04
CA LEU A 418 -1.88 12.28 -5.34
C LEU A 418 -3.34 11.83 -5.25
N TRP A 419 -3.81 11.44 -4.07
CA TRP A 419 -5.17 10.93 -3.86
C TRP A 419 -5.92 11.85 -2.91
N THR A 420 -6.98 12.49 -3.39
CA THR A 420 -7.93 13.21 -2.54
C THR A 420 -8.45 12.25 -1.48
N ALA A 421 -8.19 12.53 -0.20
CA ALA A 421 -8.64 11.69 0.90
C ALA A 421 -10.14 11.39 0.75
N LYS A 422 -10.55 10.11 0.90
CA LYS A 422 -11.95 9.68 0.70
C LYS A 422 -12.96 10.55 1.47
N ALA A 423 -12.56 11.08 2.63
CA ALA A 423 -13.35 12.02 3.41
C ALA A 423 -13.59 13.34 2.68
N LEU A 424 -12.54 13.95 2.12
CA LEU A 424 -12.67 15.14 1.30
C LEU A 424 -13.49 14.86 0.03
N ALA A 425 -13.27 13.71 -0.63
CA ALA A 425 -14.02 13.35 -1.83
C ALA A 425 -15.54 13.19 -1.57
N ASN A 426 -15.93 12.70 -0.39
CA ASN A 426 -17.33 12.64 0.03
C ASN A 426 -17.93 14.04 0.23
N ILE A 427 -17.15 14.97 0.81
CA ILE A 427 -17.58 16.35 0.99
C ILE A 427 -17.69 17.08 -0.34
N ASP A 428 -16.71 16.94 -1.24
CA ASP A 428 -16.75 17.52 -2.58
C ASP A 428 -17.92 16.96 -3.42
N ARG A 429 -18.31 15.70 -3.19
CA ARG A 429 -19.52 15.12 -3.78
C ARG A 429 -20.79 15.79 -3.25
N SER A 430 -20.89 15.99 -1.93
CA SER A 430 -22.05 16.66 -1.33
C SER A 430 -22.24 18.10 -1.83
N ILE A 431 -21.16 18.81 -2.14
CA ILE A 431 -21.21 20.16 -2.74
C ILE A 431 -21.76 20.08 -4.17
N ARG A 432 -21.29 19.11 -4.97
CA ARG A 432 -21.75 18.92 -6.35
C ARG A 432 -23.23 18.55 -6.41
N GLU A 433 -23.67 17.61 -5.58
CA GLU A 433 -25.07 17.18 -5.51
C GLU A 433 -26.00 18.36 -5.18
N GLU A 434 -25.64 19.20 -4.19
CA GLU A 434 -26.42 20.41 -3.86
C GLU A 434 -26.49 21.40 -5.04
N TYR A 435 -25.38 21.59 -5.75
CA TYR A 435 -25.33 22.49 -6.90
C TYR A 435 -26.17 21.99 -8.08
N GLU A 436 -26.21 20.68 -8.30
CA GLU A 436 -27.06 20.05 -9.31
C GLU A 436 -28.55 20.19 -8.95
N MET A 437 -28.92 20.01 -7.68
CA MET A 437 -30.30 20.20 -7.23
C MET A 437 -30.78 21.65 -7.42
N MET A 438 -29.92 22.64 -7.13
CA MET A 438 -30.25 24.06 -7.36
C MET A 438 -30.45 24.39 -8.84
N LYS A 439 -29.67 23.76 -9.73
CA LYS A 439 -29.84 23.93 -11.20
C LYS A 439 -31.15 23.35 -11.71
N GLN A 440 -31.68 22.32 -11.07
CA GLN A 440 -32.93 21.66 -11.46
C GLN A 440 -34.19 22.39 -10.97
N GLY A 441 -34.05 23.52 -10.26
CA GLY A 441 -35.17 24.42 -9.95
C GLY A 441 -36.08 23.94 -8.83
N PHE A 442 -35.56 23.18 -7.87
CA PHE A 442 -36.24 22.91 -6.60
C PHE A 442 -36.03 24.03 -5.59
#